data_AF-A0A3S0VRE9-F1
#
_entry.id   AF-A0A3S0VRE9-F1
#
_cell.length_a   1.000
_cell.length_b   1.000
_cell.length_c   1.000
_cell.angle_alpha   90.00
_cell.angle_beta   90.00
_cell.angle_gamma   90.00
#
_symmetry.space_group_name_H-M   'P 1'
#
loop_
_entity.id
_entity.type
_entity.pdbx_description
1 polymer ?
#
loop_
_entity_poly.entity_id
_entity_poly.type
_entity_poly.pdbx_seq_one_letter_code
_entity_poly.pdbx_strand_id
1 'polypeptide(L)'
;MPSRTTRAARVPFSGWLALGSAGLALLAPTPYILEGPGPAVDLLGEREGRPVLRVEGGEADPGEGTLAMTTVMVGGPPIGTTSLLDLGRGLTDPAVDVVPRELMYPTGVTSDEVGEANSAAMSDSQQTATAAALHELGREVPQRLVVQQLVSGGPAEGVLRAGDEVSAAEGRPVADLEAVRAA
;
A
#
# COMPACT_ATOMS: atom_id res chain seq x y z
N MET A 1 65.24 27.91 -6.53
CA MET A 1 63.92 27.30 -6.26
C MET A 1 62.85 28.33 -6.56
N PRO A 2 61.94 28.15 -7.53
CA PRO A 2 60.85 29.09 -7.70
C PRO A 2 59.76 28.82 -6.67
N SER A 3 59.28 29.87 -6.01
CA SER A 3 58.21 29.82 -5.02
C SER A 3 56.87 29.50 -5.69
N ARG A 4 56.19 28.44 -5.22
CA ARG A 4 54.82 28.12 -5.63
C ARG A 4 53.88 29.14 -5.03
N THR A 5 53.41 30.10 -5.83
CA THR A 5 52.30 30.97 -5.45
C THR A 5 51.00 30.18 -5.52
N THR A 6 50.41 29.85 -4.38
CA THR A 6 49.05 29.32 -4.30
C THR A 6 48.08 30.44 -4.65
N ARG A 7 47.65 30.50 -5.91
CA ARG A 7 46.59 31.42 -6.34
C ARG A 7 45.27 30.88 -5.76
N ALA A 8 44.79 31.48 -4.68
CA ALA A 8 43.48 31.16 -4.12
C ALA A 8 42.41 31.49 -5.17
N ALA A 9 41.79 30.45 -5.73
CA ALA A 9 40.71 30.60 -6.69
C ALA A 9 39.51 31.22 -5.96
N ARG A 10 39.24 32.50 -6.22
CA ARG A 10 38.02 33.17 -5.76
C ARG A 10 36.88 32.73 -6.68
N VAL A 11 35.92 31.98 -6.14
CA VAL A 11 34.71 31.60 -6.88
C VAL A 11 33.89 32.88 -7.12
N PRO A 12 33.60 33.26 -8.38
CA PRO A 12 32.76 34.42 -8.66
C PRO A 12 31.34 34.20 -8.12
N PHE A 13 30.60 35.28 -7.86
CA PHE A 13 29.21 35.19 -7.38
C PHE A 13 28.32 34.32 -8.27
N SER A 14 28.55 34.31 -9.59
CA SER A 14 27.88 33.41 -10.54
C SER A 14 28.14 31.92 -10.26
N GLY A 15 29.31 31.56 -9.73
CA GLY A 15 29.64 30.20 -9.31
C GLY A 15 28.84 29.77 -8.08
N TRP A 16 28.65 30.67 -7.12
CA TRP A 16 27.78 30.42 -5.97
C TRP A 16 26.30 30.31 -6.37
N LEU A 17 25.84 31.16 -7.27
CA LEU A 17 24.48 31.09 -7.81
C LEU A 17 24.23 29.76 -8.54
N ALA A 18 25.19 29.34 -9.38
CA ALA A 18 25.13 28.07 -10.09
C ALA A 18 25.08 26.88 -9.11
N LEU A 19 25.96 26.85 -8.11
CA LEU A 19 25.96 25.81 -7.07
C LEU A 19 24.63 25.76 -6.31
N GLY A 20 24.10 26.92 -5.93
CA GLY A 20 22.81 27.02 -5.24
C GLY A 20 21.66 26.50 -6.10
N SER A 21 21.62 26.86 -7.38
CA SER A 21 20.58 26.38 -8.31
C SER A 21 20.66 24.88 -8.57
N ALA A 22 21.87 24.32 -8.72
CA ALA A 22 22.07 22.88 -8.87
C ALA A 22 21.68 22.13 -7.58
N GLY A 23 22.00 22.67 -6.42
CA GLY A 23 21.56 22.14 -5.13
C GLY A 23 20.04 22.12 -5.00
N LEU A 24 19.37 23.19 -5.42
CA LEU A 24 17.91 23.25 -5.40
C LEU A 24 17.25 22.27 -6.38
N ALA A 25 17.86 22.04 -7.55
CA ALA A 25 17.37 21.08 -8.53
C ALA A 25 17.35 19.63 -8.00
N LEU A 26 18.21 19.29 -7.03
CA LEU A 26 18.20 17.97 -6.38
C LEU A 26 16.94 17.73 -5.52
N LEU A 27 16.26 18.79 -5.10
CA LEU A 27 14.99 18.71 -4.36
C LEU A 27 13.76 18.65 -5.28
N ALA A 28 13.96 18.69 -6.61
CA ALA A 28 12.85 18.64 -7.54
C ALA A 28 12.10 17.29 -7.45
N PRO A 29 10.75 17.30 -7.50
CA PRO A 29 9.96 16.08 -7.44
C PRO A 29 10.16 15.22 -8.69
N THR A 30 10.06 13.92 -8.51
CA THR A 30 10.24 12.91 -9.57
C THR A 30 9.00 12.02 -9.71
N PRO A 31 8.76 11.43 -10.90
CA PRO A 31 7.68 10.48 -11.11
C PRO A 31 8.04 9.05 -10.67
N TYR A 32 9.00 8.88 -9.77
CA TYR A 32 9.47 7.56 -9.33
C TYR A 32 8.98 7.24 -7.92
N ILE A 33 8.68 5.96 -7.73
CA ILE A 33 8.36 5.33 -6.46
C ILE A 33 9.63 4.64 -5.94
N LEU A 34 9.85 4.78 -4.64
CA LEU A 34 10.87 4.05 -3.90
C LEU A 34 10.17 3.08 -2.97
N GLU A 35 10.44 1.79 -3.14
CA GLU A 35 9.93 0.73 -2.28
C GLU A 35 11.08 0.14 -1.49
N GLY A 36 10.88 -0.09 -0.19
CA GLY A 36 11.92 -0.65 0.66
C GLY A 36 11.36 -1.27 1.94
N PRO A 37 12.23 -1.88 2.76
CA PRO A 37 11.83 -2.51 4.00
C PRO A 37 11.28 -1.47 4.98
N GLY A 38 10.08 -1.72 5.47
CA GLY A 38 9.51 -1.02 6.60
C GLY A 38 9.90 -1.65 7.94
N PRO A 39 9.56 -1.00 9.05
CA PRO A 39 9.82 -1.56 10.38
C PRO A 39 9.05 -2.87 10.58
N ALA A 40 9.64 -3.78 11.33
CA ALA A 40 8.90 -4.89 11.90
C ALA A 40 8.01 -4.36 13.04
N VAL A 41 6.71 -4.63 12.97
CA VAL A 41 5.72 -4.23 13.98
C VAL A 41 5.35 -5.45 14.79
N ASP A 42 5.52 -5.39 16.11
CA ASP A 42 5.04 -6.43 17.01
C ASP A 42 3.53 -6.29 17.22
N LEU A 43 2.77 -7.27 16.75
CA LEU A 43 1.30 -7.28 16.82
C LEU A 43 0.77 -7.54 18.23
N LEU A 44 1.56 -8.20 19.10
CA LEU A 44 1.18 -8.44 20.50
C LEU A 44 1.55 -7.25 21.40
N GLY A 45 2.29 -6.28 20.86
CA GLY A 45 2.73 -5.09 21.58
C GLY A 45 1.75 -3.93 21.52
N GLU A 46 2.22 -2.77 21.98
CA GLU A 46 1.50 -1.51 21.93
C GLU A 46 2.22 -0.50 21.03
N ARG A 47 1.42 0.33 20.34
CA ARG A 47 1.91 1.49 19.59
C ARG A 47 1.10 2.72 19.99
N GLU A 48 1.81 3.77 20.40
CA GLU A 48 1.19 5.03 20.84
C GLU A 48 0.17 4.85 21.98
N GLY A 49 0.45 3.90 22.90
CA GLY A 49 -0.41 3.59 24.03
C GLY A 49 -1.70 2.84 23.68
N ARG A 50 -1.78 2.23 22.49
CA ARG A 50 -2.89 1.36 22.09
C ARG A 50 -2.34 0.00 21.62
N PRO A 51 -3.02 -1.11 21.94
CA PRO A 51 -2.68 -2.43 21.38
C PRO A 51 -2.68 -2.38 19.85
N VAL A 52 -1.68 -3.00 19.23
CA VAL A 52 -1.59 -3.07 17.76
C VAL A 52 -2.67 -4.00 17.21
N LEU A 53 -2.88 -5.15 17.86
CA LEU A 53 -3.95 -6.09 17.55
C LEU A 53 -4.97 -6.11 18.69
N ARG A 54 -6.26 -6.07 18.35
CA ARG A 54 -7.37 -6.26 19.29
C ARG A 54 -8.35 -7.25 18.71
N VAL A 55 -8.68 -8.27 19.49
CA VAL A 55 -9.72 -9.25 19.16
C VAL A 55 -10.91 -8.98 20.07
N GLU A 56 -12.10 -8.87 19.46
CA GLU A 56 -13.37 -8.71 20.17
C GLU A 56 -14.14 -10.03 20.15
N GLY A 57 -14.95 -10.30 21.18
CA GLY A 57 -15.81 -11.49 21.23
C GLY A 57 -15.13 -12.78 21.73
N GLY A 58 -13.92 -12.69 22.28
CA GLY A 58 -13.21 -13.80 22.93
C GLY A 58 -12.26 -13.31 24.01
N GLU A 59 -11.69 -14.24 24.79
CA GLU A 59 -10.60 -13.93 25.71
C GLU A 59 -9.29 -13.83 24.92
N ALA A 60 -8.63 -12.67 24.97
CA ALA A 60 -7.34 -12.48 24.35
C ALA A 60 -6.27 -13.26 25.13
N ASP A 61 -5.63 -14.23 24.47
CA ASP A 61 -4.40 -14.82 24.98
C ASP A 61 -3.25 -13.83 24.75
N PRO A 62 -2.55 -13.38 25.80
CA PRO A 62 -1.40 -12.47 25.62
C PRO A 62 -0.29 -13.10 24.76
N GLY A 63 -0.26 -14.42 24.62
CA GLY A 63 0.81 -15.15 23.95
C GLY A 63 2.14 -15.04 24.71
N GLU A 64 3.08 -15.90 24.36
CA GLU A 64 4.47 -15.77 24.80
C GLU A 64 5.35 -15.36 23.62
N GLY A 65 6.20 -14.35 23.81
CA GLY A 65 7.14 -13.87 22.80
C GLY A 65 6.65 -12.65 22.01
N THR A 66 6.99 -12.59 20.73
CA THR A 66 6.70 -11.46 19.84
C THR A 66 6.10 -11.96 18.54
N LEU A 67 5.09 -11.28 18.01
CA LEU A 67 4.50 -11.57 16.71
C LEU A 67 4.87 -10.46 15.73
N ALA A 68 6.01 -10.62 15.07
CA ALA A 68 6.54 -9.60 14.16
C ALA A 68 5.84 -9.64 12.79
N MET A 69 5.13 -8.57 12.45
CA MET A 69 4.66 -8.27 11.10
C MET A 69 5.69 -7.43 10.37
N THR A 70 6.19 -7.94 9.24
CA THR A 70 7.05 -7.15 8.35
C THR A 70 6.19 -6.19 7.53
N THR A 71 6.70 -4.97 7.35
CA THR A 71 6.02 -3.95 6.53
C THR A 71 6.92 -3.53 5.39
N VAL A 72 6.32 -2.96 4.36
CA VAL A 72 7.03 -2.29 3.26
C VAL A 72 6.71 -0.81 3.31
N MET A 73 7.71 0.02 3.02
CA MET A 73 7.56 1.46 2.90
C MET A 73 7.55 1.83 1.43
N VAL A 74 6.54 2.59 1.02
CA VAL A 74 6.38 3.08 -0.35
C VAL A 74 6.43 4.61 -0.30
N GLY A 75 7.41 5.20 -0.97
CA GLY A 75 7.58 6.65 -1.09
C GLY A 75 7.42 7.11 -2.53
N GLY A 76 6.82 8.27 -2.74
CA GLY A 76 6.63 8.85 -4.07
C GLY A 76 5.17 9.01 -4.47
N PRO A 77 4.92 9.58 -5.66
CA PRO A 77 3.56 9.95 -6.05
C PRO A 77 2.71 8.70 -6.35
N PRO A 78 1.37 8.74 -6.20
CA PRO A 78 0.55 9.91 -5.85
C PRO A 78 0.43 10.17 -4.34
N ILE A 79 0.90 9.24 -3.51
CA ILE A 79 0.76 9.27 -2.03
C ILE A 79 1.81 10.12 -1.32
N GLY A 80 2.90 10.47 -1.99
CA GLY A 80 3.95 11.35 -1.48
C GLY A 80 4.80 11.95 -2.59
N THR A 81 5.98 12.45 -2.23
CA THR A 81 6.94 13.02 -3.19
C THR A 81 8.32 12.43 -2.99
N THR A 82 8.96 12.04 -4.08
CA THR A 82 10.36 11.58 -4.08
C THR A 82 11.20 12.61 -4.82
N SER A 83 12.27 13.09 -4.19
CA SER A 83 13.19 14.04 -4.84
C SER A 83 14.25 13.33 -5.70
N LEU A 84 14.92 14.07 -6.57
CA LEU A 84 16.03 13.55 -7.36
C LEU A 84 17.18 13.05 -6.46
N LEU A 85 17.37 13.67 -5.30
CA LEU A 85 18.33 13.23 -4.31
C LEU A 85 17.96 11.87 -3.69
N ASP A 86 16.68 11.66 -3.38
CA ASP A 86 16.19 10.39 -2.83
C ASP A 86 16.31 9.27 -3.85
N LEU A 87 15.99 9.57 -5.12
CA LEU A 87 16.19 8.66 -6.24
C LEU A 87 17.66 8.23 -6.37
N GLY A 88 18.58 9.19 -6.29
CA GLY A 88 20.01 8.91 -6.35
C GLY A 88 20.50 8.02 -5.20
N ARG A 89 19.93 8.17 -4.00
CA ARG A 89 20.23 7.28 -2.85
C ARG A 89 19.64 5.89 -3.06
N GLY A 90 18.36 5.80 -3.45
CA GLY A 90 17.67 4.52 -3.68
C GLY A 90 18.38 3.65 -4.71
N LEU A 91 18.88 4.24 -5.80
CA LEU A 91 19.63 3.50 -6.83
C LEU A 91 20.96 2.88 -6.33
N THR A 92 21.48 3.34 -5.20
CA THR A 92 22.72 2.80 -4.60
C THR A 92 22.46 1.86 -3.43
N ASP A 93 21.23 1.79 -2.92
CA ASP A 93 20.83 0.93 -1.82
C ASP A 93 20.21 -0.36 -2.39
N PRO A 94 20.84 -1.53 -2.21
CA PRO A 94 20.29 -2.79 -2.73
C PRO A 94 18.99 -3.24 -2.04
N ALA A 95 18.60 -2.61 -0.93
CA ALA A 95 17.33 -2.86 -0.26
C ALA A 95 16.19 -1.98 -0.76
N VAL A 96 16.44 -1.08 -1.72
CA VAL A 96 15.45 -0.16 -2.26
C VAL A 96 15.22 -0.42 -3.74
N ASP A 97 13.96 -0.67 -4.09
CA ASP A 97 13.52 -0.78 -5.47
C ASP A 97 13.05 0.58 -5.99
N VAL A 98 13.51 0.92 -7.19
CA VAL A 98 13.20 2.18 -7.86
C VAL A 98 12.32 1.90 -9.06
N VAL A 99 11.06 2.34 -9.00
CA VAL A 99 10.04 1.97 -9.99
C VAL A 99 9.37 3.22 -10.56
N PRO A 100 9.19 3.34 -11.89
CA PRO A 100 8.36 4.38 -12.48
C PRO A 100 6.91 4.30 -11.97
N ARG A 101 6.30 5.43 -11.60
CA ARG A 101 4.93 5.45 -11.05
C ARG A 101 3.92 4.76 -11.94
N GLU A 102 4.10 4.83 -13.26
CA GLU A 102 3.15 4.35 -14.26
C GLU A 102 3.04 2.82 -14.28
N LEU A 103 4.01 2.12 -13.68
CA LEU A 103 3.96 0.67 -13.51
C LEU A 103 3.12 0.25 -12.31
N MET A 104 2.93 1.13 -11.32
CA MET A 104 2.14 0.84 -10.11
C MET A 104 0.76 1.51 -10.11
N TYR A 105 0.68 2.76 -10.57
CA TYR A 105 -0.54 3.54 -10.56
C TYR A 105 -0.91 4.00 -11.97
N PRO A 106 -2.17 3.78 -12.41
CA PRO A 106 -2.68 4.38 -13.62
C PRO A 106 -2.56 5.91 -13.60
N THR A 107 -2.39 6.51 -14.78
CA THR A 107 -2.36 7.97 -14.92
C THR A 107 -3.70 8.58 -14.49
N GLY A 108 -3.64 9.63 -13.67
CA GLY A 108 -4.82 10.35 -13.18
C GLY A 108 -5.33 9.91 -11.81
N VAL A 109 -4.84 8.78 -11.27
CA VAL A 109 -5.22 8.32 -9.93
C VAL A 109 -4.67 9.27 -8.86
N THR A 110 -5.55 9.68 -7.96
CA THR A 110 -5.29 10.60 -6.85
C THR A 110 -4.83 9.87 -5.59
N SER A 111 -4.25 10.59 -4.63
CA SER A 111 -3.90 10.05 -3.31
C SER A 111 -5.12 9.50 -2.58
N ASP A 112 -6.27 10.16 -2.74
CA ASP A 112 -7.48 9.86 -2.00
C ASP A 112 -8.10 8.56 -2.52
N GLU A 113 -8.16 8.37 -3.84
CA GLU A 113 -8.59 7.11 -4.46
C GLU A 113 -7.72 5.92 -4.04
N VAL A 114 -6.39 6.12 -3.94
CA VAL A 114 -5.48 5.08 -3.42
C VAL A 114 -5.77 4.80 -1.95
N GLY A 115 -6.00 5.84 -1.15
CA GLY A 115 -6.32 5.71 0.27
C GLY A 115 -7.63 4.96 0.51
N GLU A 116 -8.66 5.24 -0.27
CA GLU A 116 -9.95 4.53 -0.22
C GLU A 116 -9.79 3.06 -0.62
N ALA A 117 -9.10 2.78 -1.73
CA ALA A 117 -8.83 1.43 -2.19
C ALA A 117 -8.04 0.62 -1.15
N ASN A 118 -6.99 1.20 -0.57
CA ASN A 118 -6.19 0.56 0.48
C ASN A 118 -7.01 0.30 1.75
N SER A 119 -7.88 1.23 2.13
CA SER A 119 -8.76 1.07 3.30
C SER A 119 -9.77 -0.05 3.09
N ALA A 120 -10.36 -0.14 1.90
CA ALA A 120 -11.25 -1.23 1.53
C ALA A 120 -10.52 -2.58 1.52
N ALA A 121 -9.34 -2.65 0.90
CA ALA A 121 -8.51 -3.85 0.87
C ALA A 121 -8.07 -4.31 2.28
N MET A 122 -7.76 -3.38 3.17
CA MET A 122 -7.41 -3.69 4.56
C MET A 122 -8.62 -4.25 5.33
N SER A 123 -9.82 -3.69 5.13
CA SER A 123 -11.05 -4.24 5.73
C SER A 123 -11.34 -5.65 5.24
N ASP A 124 -11.19 -5.89 3.94
CA ASP A 124 -11.35 -7.22 3.34
C ASP A 124 -10.32 -8.23 3.87
N SER A 125 -9.06 -7.81 4.01
CA SER A 125 -8.00 -8.61 4.62
C SER A 125 -8.32 -9.01 6.06
N GLN A 126 -8.85 -8.07 6.85
CA GLN A 126 -9.26 -8.35 8.23
C GLN A 126 -10.43 -9.33 8.30
N GLN A 127 -11.45 -9.17 7.45
CA GLN A 127 -12.58 -10.09 7.37
C GLN A 127 -12.13 -11.49 6.98
N THR A 128 -11.22 -11.60 6.01
CA THR A 128 -10.62 -12.86 5.57
C THR A 128 -9.81 -13.51 6.69
N ALA A 129 -9.02 -12.73 7.43
CA ALA A 129 -8.27 -13.22 8.58
C ALA A 129 -9.20 -13.71 9.71
N THR A 130 -10.28 -12.98 10.00
CA THR A 130 -11.31 -13.41 10.97
C THR A 130 -11.98 -14.71 10.52
N ALA A 131 -12.35 -14.82 9.24
CA ALA A 131 -12.93 -16.03 8.68
C ALA A 131 -11.98 -17.23 8.81
N ALA A 132 -10.69 -17.05 8.48
CA ALA A 132 -9.67 -18.08 8.62
C ALA A 132 -9.49 -18.50 10.09
N ALA A 133 -9.45 -17.54 11.03
CA ALA A 133 -9.33 -17.83 12.45
C ALA A 133 -10.55 -18.58 13.00
N LEU A 134 -11.76 -18.18 12.61
CA LEU A 134 -12.99 -18.87 12.99
C LEU A 134 -13.03 -20.29 12.42
N HIS A 135 -12.58 -20.48 11.18
CA HIS A 135 -12.47 -21.79 10.55
C HIS A 135 -11.50 -22.71 11.32
N GLU A 136 -10.32 -22.22 11.71
CA GLU A 136 -9.35 -22.96 12.52
C GLU A 136 -9.92 -23.33 13.90
N LEU A 137 -10.74 -22.45 14.49
CA LEU A 137 -11.45 -22.70 15.75
C LEU A 137 -12.67 -23.63 15.60
N GLY A 138 -12.90 -24.20 14.42
CA GLY A 138 -14.02 -25.09 14.13
C GLY A 138 -15.39 -24.40 14.16
N ARG A 139 -15.42 -23.07 14.00
CA ARG A 139 -16.67 -22.30 13.91
C ARG A 139 -17.11 -22.21 12.46
N GLU A 140 -18.39 -22.40 12.22
CA GLU A 140 -18.96 -22.20 10.88
C GLU A 140 -18.90 -20.72 10.50
N VAL A 141 -18.25 -20.42 9.37
CA VAL A 141 -18.24 -19.10 8.76
C VAL A 141 -19.09 -19.16 7.49
N PRO A 142 -20.35 -18.70 7.54
CA PRO A 142 -21.20 -18.73 6.35
C PRO A 142 -20.65 -17.74 5.31
N GLN A 143 -20.28 -18.26 4.14
CA GLN A 143 -19.93 -17.44 2.99
C GLN A 143 -21.21 -16.93 2.31
N ARG A 144 -21.27 -15.63 2.06
CA ARG A 144 -22.39 -14.99 1.34
C ARG A 144 -21.86 -14.25 0.13
N LEU A 145 -22.36 -14.61 -1.05
CA LEU A 145 -22.03 -13.90 -2.28
C LEU A 145 -23.03 -12.75 -2.46
N VAL A 146 -22.56 -11.50 -2.48
CA VAL A 146 -23.42 -10.32 -2.56
C VAL A 146 -23.18 -9.55 -3.86
N VAL A 147 -24.25 -9.11 -4.50
CA VAL A 147 -24.18 -8.25 -5.69
C VAL A 147 -23.72 -6.85 -5.28
N GLN A 148 -22.49 -6.47 -5.63
CA GLN A 148 -21.97 -5.13 -5.33
C GLN A 148 -22.51 -4.07 -6.31
N GLN A 149 -22.43 -4.36 -7.61
CA GLN A 149 -22.82 -3.42 -8.67
C GLN A 149 -23.41 -4.16 -9.86
N LEU A 150 -24.26 -3.46 -10.61
CA LEU A 150 -24.90 -3.94 -11.83
C LEU A 150 -24.45 -3.08 -13.01
N VAL A 151 -24.22 -3.72 -14.15
CA VAL A 151 -23.95 -3.01 -15.39
C VAL A 151 -25.24 -2.39 -15.91
N SER A 152 -25.25 -1.07 -16.12
CA SER A 152 -26.40 -0.36 -16.69
C SER A 152 -26.71 -0.85 -18.10
N GLY A 153 -27.99 -1.10 -18.38
CA GLY A 153 -28.49 -1.75 -19.61
C GLY A 153 -28.26 -3.26 -19.66
N GLY A 154 -27.75 -3.87 -18.59
CA GLY A 154 -27.42 -5.29 -18.54
C GLY A 154 -28.64 -6.21 -18.32
N PRO A 155 -28.54 -7.51 -18.63
CA PRO A 155 -29.65 -8.46 -18.47
C PRO A 155 -30.15 -8.62 -17.02
N ALA A 156 -29.27 -8.32 -16.05
CA ALA A 156 -29.59 -8.38 -14.63
C ALA A 156 -30.32 -7.13 -14.10
N GLU A 157 -30.39 -6.05 -14.90
CA GLU A 157 -31.03 -4.80 -14.50
C GLU A 157 -32.56 -4.99 -14.34
N GLY A 158 -33.10 -4.53 -13.21
CA GLY A 158 -34.51 -4.71 -12.86
C GLY A 158 -34.87 -6.11 -12.31
N VAL A 159 -33.95 -7.08 -12.41
CA VAL A 159 -34.10 -8.42 -11.81
C VAL A 159 -33.35 -8.51 -10.48
N LEU A 160 -32.08 -8.08 -10.48
CA LEU A 160 -31.22 -8.03 -9.30
C LEU A 160 -31.03 -6.58 -8.83
N ARG A 161 -30.63 -6.44 -7.57
CA ARG A 161 -30.24 -5.17 -6.96
C ARG A 161 -28.87 -5.30 -6.30
N ALA A 162 -28.16 -4.18 -6.23
CA ALA A 162 -26.98 -4.09 -5.38
C ALA A 162 -27.40 -4.39 -3.92
N GLY A 163 -26.69 -5.29 -3.26
CA GLY A 163 -26.99 -5.82 -1.94
C GLY A 163 -27.71 -7.17 -1.93
N ASP A 164 -28.17 -7.69 -3.07
CA ASP A 164 -28.80 -9.01 -3.12
C ASP A 164 -27.79 -10.14 -2.86
N GLU A 165 -28.20 -11.15 -2.09
CA GLU A 165 -27.42 -12.36 -1.82
C GLU A 165 -27.71 -13.44 -2.87
N VAL A 166 -26.66 -13.93 -3.52
CA VAL A 166 -26.71 -15.00 -4.51
C VAL A 166 -26.47 -16.34 -3.79
N SER A 167 -27.54 -17.10 -3.58
CA SER A 167 -27.48 -18.43 -2.93
C SER A 167 -27.41 -19.60 -3.94
N ALA A 168 -27.86 -19.40 -5.18
CA ALA A 168 -27.84 -20.41 -6.23
C ALA A 168 -27.75 -19.79 -7.64
N ALA A 169 -27.09 -20.50 -8.56
CA ALA A 169 -27.08 -20.22 -9.99
C ALA A 169 -27.53 -21.48 -10.76
N GLU A 170 -28.46 -21.32 -11.71
CA GLU A 170 -29.10 -22.44 -12.42
C GLU A 170 -29.65 -23.56 -11.51
N GLY A 171 -30.13 -23.20 -10.31
CA GLY A 171 -30.63 -24.16 -9.33
C GLY A 171 -29.55 -24.96 -8.58
N ARG A 172 -28.26 -24.70 -8.82
CA ARG A 172 -27.13 -25.24 -8.05
C ARG A 172 -26.70 -24.25 -6.97
N PRO A 173 -26.47 -24.69 -5.72
CA PRO A 173 -25.88 -23.85 -4.69
C PRO A 173 -24.50 -23.34 -5.12
N VAL A 174 -24.24 -22.05 -4.88
CA VAL A 174 -22.96 -21.39 -5.20
C VAL A 174 -22.44 -20.65 -3.98
N ALA A 175 -21.14 -20.77 -3.70
CA ALA A 175 -20.51 -20.13 -2.55
C ALA A 175 -19.59 -18.96 -2.95
N ASP A 176 -19.14 -18.92 -4.21
CA ASP A 176 -18.21 -17.92 -4.72
C ASP A 176 -18.51 -17.55 -6.19
N LEU A 177 -17.80 -16.55 -6.69
CA LEU A 177 -17.96 -16.04 -8.05
C LEU A 177 -17.51 -17.06 -9.11
N GLU A 178 -16.58 -17.95 -8.80
CA GLU A 178 -16.09 -18.96 -9.73
C GLU A 178 -17.15 -20.03 -9.97
N ALA A 179 -17.84 -20.46 -8.92
CA ALA A 179 -18.99 -21.34 -8.97
C ALA A 179 -20.15 -20.74 -9.76
N VAL A 180 -20.38 -19.42 -9.66
CA VAL A 180 -21.37 -18.72 -10.51
C VAL A 180 -20.96 -18.70 -11.98
N ARG A 181 -19.68 -18.51 -12.30
CA ARG A 181 -19.18 -18.51 -13.69
C ARG A 181 -19.17 -19.90 -14.32
N ALA A 182 -18.98 -20.94 -13.51
CA ALA A 182 -19.02 -22.33 -13.93
C ALA A 182 -20.45 -22.92 -13.92
N ALA A 183 -21.43 -22.13 -13.48
CA ALA A 183 -22.84 -22.51 -13.58
C ALA A 183 -23.32 -22.32 -15.01
#